data_AF-A0A1H2WZW6-F1
#
_entry.id   AF-A0A1H2WZW6-F1
#
_cell.length_a   1.000
_cell.length_b   1.000
_cell.length_c   1.000
_cell.angle_alpha   90.00
_cell.angle_beta   90.00
_cell.angle_gamma   90.00
#
_symmetry.space_group_name_H-M   'P 1'
#
loop_
_entity.id
_entity.type
_entity.pdbx_description
1 polymer ?
#
loop_
_entity_poly.entity_id
_entity_poly.type
_entity_poly.pdbx_seq_one_letter_code
_entity_poly.pdbx_strand_id
1 'polypeptide(L)'
;MRVAVGADITLEFYVEGVLQSTATAANTGGEGKPRQVVFANTALHGISANNTWYYAHIAALDGVPTIGRRFVRRVPYTVATFDEMTDSIEALRDGDIATRVASPVAGQRMSFTLTGPSGPAIPSAIAGLHLKQIAQGGSAGPQATAGFLRMGGVNHDAPATAVSLLAPQPVYSSWPLNPVDDSPWTGLSLPTEIGIVSS
;
A
#
# COMPACT_ATOMS: atom_id res chain seq x y z
N MET A 1 18.28 -1.94 -0.57
CA MET A 1 19.29 -2.27 0.45
C MET A 1 18.88 -3.57 1.13
N ARG A 2 19.81 -4.48 1.38
CA ARG A 2 19.61 -5.68 2.21
C ARG A 2 20.63 -5.66 3.35
N VAL A 3 20.18 -6.09 4.52
CA VAL A 3 21.01 -6.25 5.72
C VAL A 3 20.83 -7.69 6.20
N ALA A 4 21.92 -8.43 6.32
CA ALA A 4 21.94 -9.77 6.89
C ALA A 4 22.86 -9.78 8.11
N VAL A 5 22.40 -10.34 9.23
CA VAL A 5 23.16 -10.43 10.48
C VAL A 5 23.25 -11.89 10.89
N GLY A 6 24.46 -12.43 10.92
CA GLY A 6 24.79 -13.79 11.35
C GLY A 6 26.15 -13.80 12.04
N ALA A 7 27.01 -14.77 11.70
CA ALA A 7 28.42 -14.73 12.11
C ALA A 7 29.17 -13.51 11.52
N ASP A 8 28.72 -13.07 10.35
CA ASP A 8 29.09 -11.80 9.73
C ASP A 8 27.86 -10.90 9.58
N ILE A 9 28.10 -9.60 9.52
CA ILE A 9 27.13 -8.57 9.14
C ILE A 9 27.42 -8.19 7.70
N THR A 10 26.42 -8.36 6.82
CA THR A 10 26.52 -8.01 5.40
C THR A 10 25.50 -6.93 5.03
N LEU A 11 25.98 -5.89 4.35
CA LEU A 11 25.20 -4.78 3.79
C LEU A 11 25.31 -4.80 2.27
N GLU A 12 24.17 -4.86 1.58
CA GLU A 12 24.11 -4.91 0.11
C GLU A 12 23.24 -3.76 -0.43
N PHE A 13 23.77 -3.01 -1.41
CA PHE A 13 23.06 -1.95 -2.10
C PHE A 13 22.72 -2.37 -3.52
N TYR A 14 21.44 -2.22 -3.89
CA TYR A 14 20.92 -2.59 -5.21
C TYR A 14 20.29 -1.35 -5.86
N VAL A 15 20.46 -1.21 -7.18
CA VAL A 15 19.80 -0.21 -8.03
C VAL A 15 19.14 -0.95 -9.18
N GLU A 16 17.83 -0.74 -9.39
CA GLU A 16 17.03 -1.43 -10.39
C GLU A 16 17.18 -2.97 -10.37
N GLY A 17 17.33 -3.52 -9.16
CA GLY A 17 17.51 -4.96 -8.97
C GLY A 17 18.95 -5.47 -9.09
N VAL A 18 19.90 -4.64 -9.53
CA VAL A 18 21.30 -5.01 -9.74
C VAL A 18 22.13 -4.62 -8.52
N LEU A 19 22.95 -5.55 -8.01
CA LEU A 19 23.88 -5.28 -6.92
C LEU A 19 24.93 -4.26 -7.37
N GLN A 20 25.05 -3.17 -6.60
CA GLN A 20 26.01 -2.09 -6.87
C GLN A 20 27.18 -2.11 -5.89
N SER A 21 26.94 -2.45 -4.64
CA SER A 21 27.96 -2.45 -3.59
C SER A 21 27.62 -3.44 -2.49
N THR A 22 28.65 -4.01 -1.88
CA THR A 22 28.55 -4.90 -0.73
C THR A 22 29.65 -4.59 0.27
N ALA A 23 29.33 -4.69 1.56
CA ALA A 23 30.27 -4.59 2.65
C ALA A 23 29.98 -5.69 3.68
N THR A 24 31.04 -6.36 4.15
CA THR A 24 30.95 -7.43 5.14
C THR A 24 31.90 -7.15 6.29
N ALA A 25 31.43 -7.35 7.53
CA ALA A 25 32.22 -7.27 8.74
C ALA A 25 31.90 -8.44 9.67
N ALA A 26 32.89 -8.95 10.39
CA ALA A 26 32.66 -10.00 11.39
C ALA A 26 31.75 -9.51 12.53
N ASN A 27 30.77 -10.32 12.94
CA ASN A 27 29.86 -9.99 14.03
C ASN A 27 30.47 -10.33 15.39
N THR A 28 31.61 -9.75 15.71
CA THR A 28 32.35 -10.02 16.96
C THR A 28 31.61 -9.54 18.20
N GLY A 29 30.67 -8.60 18.06
CA GLY A 29 29.83 -8.07 19.14
C GLY A 29 28.55 -8.87 19.41
N GLY A 30 28.22 -9.87 18.60
CA GLY A 30 26.98 -10.64 18.75
C GLY A 30 25.72 -9.80 18.49
N GLU A 31 25.80 -8.86 17.54
CA GLU A 31 24.70 -8.00 17.15
C GLU A 31 23.50 -8.82 16.69
N GLY A 32 22.31 -8.38 17.10
CA GLY A 32 21.04 -9.02 16.75
C GLY A 32 20.43 -8.48 15.45
N LYS A 33 19.20 -8.91 15.16
CA LYS A 33 18.46 -8.44 13.98
C LYS A 33 18.37 -6.91 13.91
N PRO A 34 18.44 -6.29 12.71
CA PRO A 34 18.25 -4.85 12.55
C PRO A 34 16.91 -4.40 13.15
N ARG A 35 16.94 -3.34 13.97
CA ARG A 35 15.74 -2.83 14.67
C ARG A 35 15.21 -1.52 14.10
N GLN A 36 16.05 -0.78 13.39
CA GLN A 36 15.73 0.55 12.91
C GLN A 36 16.51 0.83 11.63
N VAL A 37 15.85 1.49 10.68
CA VAL A 37 16.48 2.12 9.53
C VAL A 37 16.05 3.58 9.56
N VAL A 38 17.02 4.49 9.60
CA VAL A 38 16.77 5.93 9.61
C VAL A 38 17.18 6.50 8.27
N PHE A 39 16.22 7.10 7.56
CA PHE A 39 16.49 7.95 6.41
C PHE A 39 16.50 9.39 6.90
N ALA A 40 17.69 9.90 7.25
CA ALA A 40 17.84 11.28 7.66
C ALA A 40 17.69 12.19 6.43
N ASN A 41 16.50 12.75 6.26
CA ASN A 41 16.16 13.66 5.17
C ASN A 41 16.16 15.11 5.71
N THR A 42 17.35 15.66 5.96
CA THR A 42 17.52 16.98 6.63
C THR A 42 17.17 18.18 5.74
N ALA A 43 17.02 17.96 4.44
CA ALA A 43 16.39 18.85 3.48
C ALA A 43 15.90 17.94 2.36
N LEU A 44 14.70 18.17 1.81
CA LEU A 44 14.04 17.36 0.76
C LEU A 44 14.89 17.06 -0.51
N HIS A 45 16.12 17.57 -0.55
CA HIS A 45 17.13 17.49 -1.59
C HIS A 45 18.47 17.18 -0.90
N GLY A 46 18.89 15.91 -0.89
CA GLY A 46 20.28 15.59 -0.59
C GLY A 46 21.14 16.01 -1.77
N ILE A 47 21.87 17.13 -1.65
CA ILE A 47 22.79 17.60 -2.71
C ILE A 47 24.17 17.01 -2.38
N SER A 48 24.58 15.98 -3.11
CA SER A 48 26.01 15.62 -3.18
C SER A 48 26.49 15.80 -4.62
N ALA A 49 27.36 16.80 -4.78
CA ALA A 49 28.13 17.20 -5.96
C ALA A 49 27.41 17.39 -7.31
N ASN A 50 26.46 16.53 -7.75
CA ASN A 50 25.75 16.66 -9.03
C ASN A 50 24.37 15.95 -9.09
N ASN A 51 23.92 15.27 -8.03
CA ASN A 51 22.68 14.48 -8.07
C ASN A 51 21.68 14.97 -7.02
N THR A 52 20.41 15.08 -7.42
CA THR A 52 19.28 15.29 -6.50
C THR A 52 18.52 13.98 -6.38
N TRP A 53 18.33 13.47 -5.17
CA TRP A 53 17.60 12.24 -4.93
C TRP A 53 16.25 12.53 -4.29
N TYR A 54 15.20 11.92 -4.83
CA TYR A 54 13.84 12.00 -4.30
C TYR A 54 13.41 10.61 -3.83
N TYR A 55 13.04 10.48 -2.56
CA TYR A 55 12.43 9.24 -2.06
C TYR A 55 10.93 9.29 -2.35
N ALA A 56 10.46 8.46 -3.29
CA ALA A 56 9.02 8.34 -3.56
C ALA A 56 8.37 7.26 -2.68
N HIS A 57 9.02 6.11 -2.49
CA HIS A 57 8.47 4.99 -1.74
C HIS A 57 9.57 4.16 -1.05
N ILE A 58 9.30 3.69 0.17
CA ILE A 58 10.17 2.78 0.92
C ILE A 58 9.35 1.52 1.25
N ALA A 59 9.86 0.35 0.88
CA ALA A 59 9.30 -0.95 1.23
C ALA A 59 10.35 -1.74 2.01
N ALA A 60 10.05 -2.06 3.25
CA ALA A 60 10.84 -2.96 4.08
C ALA A 60 9.98 -4.20 4.39
N LEU A 61 10.47 -5.38 4.00
CA LEU A 61 9.85 -6.66 4.28
C LEU A 61 10.85 -7.53 5.02
N ASP A 62 10.40 -8.21 6.06
CA ASP A 62 11.18 -9.25 6.73
C ASP A 62 11.10 -10.55 5.93
N GLY A 63 12.23 -11.22 5.72
CA GLY A 63 12.33 -12.50 5.02
C GLY A 63 11.99 -12.52 3.53
N VAL A 64 11.53 -11.41 2.93
CA VAL A 64 11.11 -11.35 1.51
C VAL A 64 11.83 -10.21 0.77
N PRO A 65 12.50 -10.49 -0.37
CA PRO A 65 13.22 -9.44 -1.08
C PRO A 65 12.26 -8.44 -1.73
N THR A 66 12.49 -7.15 -1.47
CA THR A 66 11.87 -6.03 -2.21
C THR A 66 12.72 -5.56 -3.41
N ILE A 67 13.85 -6.23 -3.67
CA ILE A 67 14.76 -5.92 -4.77
C ILE A 67 14.02 -6.06 -6.10
N GLY A 68 14.06 -5.00 -6.93
CA GLY A 68 13.35 -4.94 -8.21
C GLY A 68 11.83 -4.81 -8.10
N ARG A 69 11.26 -4.70 -6.88
CA ARG A 69 9.83 -4.44 -6.69
C ARG A 69 9.54 -2.95 -6.69
N ARG A 70 8.38 -2.59 -7.23
CA ARG A 70 7.88 -1.22 -7.23
C ARG A 70 6.40 -1.17 -6.90
N PHE A 71 5.98 -0.13 -6.21
CA PHE A 71 4.56 0.16 -6.06
C PHE A 71 4.05 0.87 -7.31
N VAL A 72 2.88 0.43 -7.77
CA VAL A 72 2.11 1.13 -8.79
C VAL A 72 0.90 1.72 -8.07
N ARG A 73 0.95 3.02 -7.79
CA ARG A 73 -0.15 3.71 -7.12
C ARG A 73 -1.19 4.11 -8.15
N ARG A 74 -2.41 3.62 -7.96
CA ARG A 74 -3.60 4.11 -8.63
C ARG A 74 -4.48 4.84 -7.62
N VAL A 75 -5.33 5.73 -8.09
CA VAL A 75 -6.22 6.54 -7.26
C VAL A 75 -7.66 6.45 -7.78
N PRO A 76 -8.68 6.64 -6.90
CA PRO A 76 -10.08 6.72 -7.33
C PRO A 76 -10.28 7.76 -8.44
N TYR A 77 -11.12 7.47 -9.46
CA TYR A 77 -11.32 8.37 -10.62
C TYR A 77 -12.76 8.64 -11.07
N THR A 78 -13.68 7.70 -10.99
CA THR A 78 -15.12 7.98 -11.10
C THR A 78 -15.85 7.04 -10.19
N VAL A 79 -17.00 7.47 -9.65
CA VAL A 79 -17.92 6.54 -8.99
C VAL A 79 -18.28 5.44 -10.00
N ALA A 80 -18.31 4.20 -9.52
CA ALA A 80 -18.58 3.01 -10.33
C ALA A 80 -19.95 2.42 -9.98
N THR A 81 -20.03 1.14 -9.57
CA THR A 81 -21.31 0.44 -9.34
C THR A 81 -22.08 0.96 -8.14
N PHE A 82 -21.38 1.20 -7.02
CA PHE A 82 -21.93 1.59 -5.72
C PHE A 82 -21.65 3.05 -5.39
N ASP A 83 -22.69 3.75 -4.93
CA ASP A 83 -22.70 5.15 -4.48
C ASP A 83 -23.67 5.31 -3.29
N GLU A 84 -23.46 4.52 -2.24
CA GLU A 84 -24.40 4.43 -1.11
C GLU A 84 -23.96 5.27 0.11
N MET A 85 -22.74 5.81 0.06
CA MET A 85 -22.18 6.66 1.12
C MET A 85 -22.51 8.13 0.87
N THR A 86 -22.58 8.91 1.94
CA THR A 86 -22.79 10.35 1.87
C THR A 86 -21.52 11.06 1.42
N ASP A 87 -21.69 12.17 0.70
CA ASP A 87 -20.65 12.98 0.05
C ASP A 87 -20.05 12.35 -1.21
N SER A 88 -19.17 13.10 -1.88
CA SER A 88 -18.72 12.78 -3.24
C SER A 88 -17.32 12.15 -3.26
N ILE A 89 -17.03 11.47 -4.36
CA ILE A 89 -15.70 10.94 -4.66
C ILE A 89 -14.59 12.01 -4.70
N GLU A 90 -14.92 13.29 -4.90
CA GLU A 90 -13.93 14.37 -4.88
C GLU A 90 -13.31 14.53 -3.49
N ALA A 91 -14.09 14.28 -2.42
CA ALA A 91 -13.61 14.26 -1.05
C ALA A 91 -12.64 13.09 -0.76
N LEU A 92 -12.55 12.10 -1.65
CA LEU A 92 -11.57 11.01 -1.55
C LEU A 92 -10.28 11.28 -2.33
N ARG A 93 -10.24 12.33 -3.17
CA ARG A 93 -9.11 12.60 -4.08
C ARG A 93 -8.26 13.79 -3.71
N ASP A 94 -8.84 14.77 -3.03
CA ASP A 94 -8.17 16.01 -2.65
C ASP A 94 -7.02 15.79 -1.65
N GLY A 95 -7.01 14.63 -0.96
CA GLY A 95 -6.00 14.30 0.05
C GLY A 95 -6.14 15.12 1.33
N ASP A 96 -7.24 15.86 1.49
CA ASP A 96 -7.60 16.55 2.70
C ASP A 96 -8.33 15.57 3.64
N ILE A 97 -7.95 15.57 4.91
CA ILE A 97 -8.60 14.72 5.93
C ILE A 97 -9.85 15.37 6.51
N ALA A 98 -10.09 16.65 6.21
CA ALA A 98 -11.28 17.38 6.62
C ALA A 98 -12.48 17.09 5.70
N THR A 99 -12.24 16.79 4.43
CA THR A 99 -13.23 16.26 3.48
C THR A 99 -13.28 14.74 3.61
N ARG A 100 -14.48 14.17 3.51
CA ARG A 100 -14.68 12.73 3.69
C ARG A 100 -15.97 12.27 3.03
N VAL A 101 -16.06 10.97 2.84
CA VAL A 101 -17.33 10.28 2.65
C VAL A 101 -17.73 9.62 3.96
N ALA A 102 -19.03 9.53 4.22
CA ALA A 102 -19.55 9.00 5.48
C ALA A 102 -20.58 7.91 5.23
N SER A 103 -20.59 6.91 6.11
CA SER A 103 -21.60 5.85 6.10
C SER A 103 -22.32 5.81 7.45
N PRO A 104 -23.64 6.09 7.50
CA PRO A 104 -24.42 5.93 8.72
C PRO A 104 -24.81 4.49 9.06
N VAL A 105 -24.74 3.56 8.09
CA VAL A 105 -25.28 2.18 8.22
C VAL A 105 -24.26 1.16 7.74
N ALA A 106 -24.13 0.05 8.47
CA ALA A 106 -23.22 -1.03 8.10
C ALA A 106 -23.62 -1.67 6.76
N GLY A 107 -22.63 -2.05 5.96
CA GLY A 107 -22.82 -2.69 4.66
C GLY A 107 -22.94 -1.72 3.48
N GLN A 108 -22.99 -0.41 3.72
CA GLN A 108 -22.99 0.56 2.61
C GLN A 108 -21.64 0.55 1.88
N ARG A 109 -21.72 0.70 0.56
CA ARG A 109 -20.56 0.66 -0.33
C ARG A 109 -20.41 1.95 -1.11
N MET A 110 -19.15 2.32 -1.33
CA MET A 110 -18.78 3.23 -2.40
C MET A 110 -17.68 2.59 -3.23
N SER A 111 -17.84 2.61 -4.54
CA SER A 111 -16.90 1.98 -5.48
C SER A 111 -16.46 2.97 -6.54
N PHE A 112 -15.31 2.70 -7.12
CA PHE A 112 -14.71 3.62 -8.07
C PHE A 112 -13.83 2.91 -9.09
N THR A 113 -13.81 3.50 -10.28
CA THR A 113 -12.79 3.21 -11.28
C THR A 113 -11.45 3.80 -10.82
N LEU A 114 -10.36 3.28 -11.38
CA LEU A 114 -9.01 3.68 -11.02
C LEU A 114 -8.32 4.41 -12.17
N THR A 115 -7.65 5.53 -11.85
CA THR A 115 -6.71 6.20 -12.75
C THR A 115 -5.28 6.14 -12.20
N GLY A 116 -4.32 6.48 -13.05
CA GLY A 116 -2.89 6.44 -12.73
C GLY A 116 -2.10 5.46 -13.61
N PRO A 117 -0.80 5.29 -13.34
CA PRO A 117 0.07 4.44 -14.13
C PRO A 117 -0.44 2.99 -14.13
N SER A 118 -0.40 2.33 -15.28
CA SER A 118 -0.69 0.89 -15.44
C SER A 118 0.44 -0.01 -14.91
N GLY A 119 1.54 0.59 -14.45
CA GLY A 119 2.75 -0.13 -14.08
C GLY A 119 3.59 -0.47 -15.32
N PRO A 120 4.43 -1.52 -15.26
CA PRO A 120 5.20 -1.97 -16.42
C PRO A 120 4.24 -2.54 -17.47
N ALA A 121 4.53 -2.33 -18.76
CA ALA A 121 3.76 -2.94 -19.83
C ALA A 121 3.73 -4.48 -19.73
N ILE A 122 4.80 -5.08 -19.18
CA ILE A 122 4.89 -6.50 -18.88
C ILE A 122 5.41 -6.63 -17.44
N PRO A 123 4.52 -6.74 -16.43
CA PRO A 123 4.95 -7.07 -15.08
C PRO A 123 5.47 -8.51 -15.05
N SER A 124 6.69 -8.72 -14.56
CA SER A 124 7.26 -10.06 -14.37
C SER A 124 6.53 -10.87 -13.30
N ALA A 125 5.99 -10.19 -12.28
CA ALA A 125 5.07 -10.73 -11.28
C ALA A 125 4.35 -9.59 -10.53
N ILE A 126 3.11 -9.83 -10.09
CA ILE A 126 2.36 -8.92 -9.20
C ILE A 126 2.27 -9.60 -7.83
N ALA A 127 2.91 -9.02 -6.81
CA ALA A 127 3.03 -9.64 -5.49
C ALA A 127 1.77 -9.53 -4.61
N GLY A 128 0.82 -8.68 -5.01
CA GLY A 128 -0.40 -8.44 -4.27
C GLY A 128 -1.04 -7.12 -4.64
N LEU A 129 -2.31 -6.98 -4.27
CA LEU A 129 -3.06 -5.74 -4.36
C LEU A 129 -3.34 -5.21 -2.97
N HIS A 130 -3.18 -3.91 -2.79
CA HIS A 130 -3.33 -3.25 -1.50
C HIS A 130 -4.16 -1.98 -1.67
N LEU A 131 -5.26 -1.90 -0.94
CA LEU A 131 -6.06 -0.70 -0.78
C LEU A 131 -5.71 -0.08 0.56
N LYS A 132 -5.24 1.17 0.54
CA LYS A 132 -5.06 1.98 1.73
C LYS A 132 -6.15 3.03 1.78
N GLN A 133 -6.85 3.12 2.91
CA GLN A 133 -7.78 4.20 3.22
C GLN A 133 -7.39 4.86 4.54
N ILE A 134 -7.76 6.12 4.73
CA ILE A 134 -7.70 6.79 6.03
C ILE A 134 -9.13 6.84 6.55
N ALA A 135 -9.37 6.26 7.73
CA ALA A 135 -10.72 6.12 8.26
C ALA A 135 -10.77 6.48 9.75
N GLN A 136 -11.90 6.99 10.18
CA GLN A 136 -12.21 7.33 11.57
C GLN A 136 -13.65 6.90 11.85
N GLY A 137 -13.90 6.35 13.03
CA GLY A 137 -15.24 6.07 13.51
C GLY A 137 -15.93 7.34 14.02
N GLY A 138 -17.23 7.46 13.75
CA GLY A 138 -18.07 8.48 14.36
C GLY A 138 -18.58 8.05 15.74
N SER A 139 -19.17 8.97 16.50
CA SER A 139 -19.84 8.66 17.78
C SER A 139 -21.08 7.76 17.64
N ALA A 140 -21.55 7.57 16.40
CA ALA A 140 -22.59 6.64 16.01
C ALA A 140 -22.25 6.04 14.63
N GLY A 141 -22.89 4.92 14.30
CA GLY A 141 -22.70 4.21 13.03
C GLY A 141 -21.60 3.14 13.07
N PRO A 142 -21.22 2.62 11.89
CA PRO A 142 -20.23 1.56 11.72
C PRO A 142 -18.89 1.90 12.40
N GLN A 143 -18.29 0.89 13.02
CA GLN A 143 -17.05 1.02 13.78
C GLN A 143 -15.90 0.21 13.17
N ALA A 144 -16.13 -0.35 11.98
CA ALA A 144 -15.13 -0.96 11.15
C ALA A 144 -15.33 -0.57 9.68
N THR A 145 -14.28 -0.76 8.89
CA THR A 145 -14.33 -0.61 7.43
C THR A 145 -13.46 -1.67 6.77
N ALA A 146 -13.79 -2.03 5.55
CA ALA A 146 -12.96 -2.85 4.68
C ALA A 146 -12.88 -2.22 3.29
N GLY A 147 -11.79 -2.52 2.58
CA GLY A 147 -11.76 -2.40 1.13
C GLY A 147 -12.35 -3.65 0.47
N PHE A 148 -12.79 -3.51 -0.77
CA PHE A 148 -13.20 -4.65 -1.60
C PHE A 148 -12.70 -4.51 -3.03
N LEU A 149 -12.52 -5.64 -3.71
CA LEU A 149 -12.30 -5.71 -5.15
C LEU A 149 -13.61 -6.13 -5.82
N ARG A 150 -13.93 -5.55 -6.99
CA ARG A 150 -15.08 -5.99 -7.79
C ARG A 150 -14.59 -6.59 -9.10
N MET A 151 -14.86 -7.88 -9.29
CA MET A 151 -14.37 -8.66 -10.42
C MET A 151 -15.48 -9.53 -10.95
N GLY A 152 -15.74 -9.48 -12.27
CA GLY A 152 -16.84 -10.24 -12.89
C GLY A 152 -18.23 -9.93 -12.29
N GLY A 153 -18.43 -8.73 -11.72
CA GLY A 153 -19.67 -8.36 -11.06
C GLY A 153 -19.84 -8.91 -9.63
N VAL A 154 -18.81 -9.58 -9.08
CA VAL A 154 -18.79 -10.12 -7.71
C VAL A 154 -17.88 -9.25 -6.83
N ASN A 155 -18.30 -9.05 -5.58
CA ASN A 155 -17.53 -8.30 -4.59
C ASN A 155 -16.68 -9.27 -3.76
N HIS A 156 -15.39 -8.96 -3.61
CA HIS A 156 -14.45 -9.68 -2.78
C HIS A 156 -13.95 -8.75 -1.68
N ASP A 157 -14.61 -8.82 -0.53
CA ASP A 157 -14.30 -7.98 0.62
C ASP A 157 -13.05 -8.49 1.33
N ALA A 158 -12.20 -7.56 1.77
CA ALA A 158 -11.17 -7.89 2.74
C ALA A 158 -11.77 -8.03 4.14
N PRO A 159 -11.04 -8.63 5.10
CA PRO A 159 -11.43 -8.57 6.50
C PRO A 159 -11.62 -7.13 6.98
N ALA A 160 -12.72 -6.88 7.70
CA ALA A 160 -13.00 -5.58 8.28
C ALA A 160 -11.99 -5.24 9.38
N THR A 161 -11.57 -3.98 9.41
CA THR A 161 -10.65 -3.43 10.42
C THR A 161 -11.39 -2.38 11.24
N ALA A 162 -11.30 -2.49 12.56
CA ALA A 162 -11.86 -1.49 13.46
C ALA A 162 -11.24 -0.11 13.24
N VAL A 163 -12.05 0.94 13.33
CA VAL A 163 -11.61 2.33 13.17
C VAL A 163 -11.56 3.05 14.52
N SER A 164 -10.57 3.94 14.69
CA SER A 164 -10.44 4.75 15.90
C SER A 164 -11.51 5.84 15.92
N LEU A 165 -12.13 6.04 17.08
CA LEU A 165 -13.04 7.15 17.34
C LEU A 165 -12.32 8.48 17.54
N LEU A 166 -11.07 8.43 18.02
CA LEU A 166 -10.35 9.59 18.51
C LEU A 166 -9.57 10.33 17.42
N ALA A 167 -9.11 9.62 16.39
CA ALA A 167 -8.33 10.20 15.31
C ALA A 167 -8.40 9.33 14.05
N PRO A 168 -8.29 9.92 12.86
CA PRO A 168 -8.15 9.16 11.62
C PRO A 168 -6.92 8.26 11.65
N GLN A 169 -7.07 7.04 11.15
CA GLN A 169 -5.98 6.07 11.06
C GLN A 169 -5.96 5.37 9.70
N PRO A 170 -4.78 4.90 9.25
CA PRO A 170 -4.71 4.10 8.03
C PRO A 170 -5.30 2.72 8.24
N VAL A 171 -6.18 2.30 7.34
CA VAL A 171 -6.71 0.94 7.23
C VAL A 171 -6.21 0.34 5.90
N TYR A 172 -5.72 -0.89 5.97
CA TYR A 172 -5.14 -1.59 4.84
C TYR A 172 -5.94 -2.85 4.53
N SER A 173 -6.38 -2.97 3.29
CA SER A 173 -7.00 -4.19 2.75
C SER A 173 -6.07 -4.78 1.71
N SER A 174 -5.70 -6.05 1.87
CA SER A 174 -4.63 -6.68 1.09
C SER A 174 -5.07 -8.03 0.54
N TRP A 175 -4.74 -8.27 -0.72
CA TRP A 175 -4.97 -9.53 -1.42
C TRP A 175 -3.64 -10.03 -1.99
N PRO A 176 -2.95 -10.96 -1.31
CA PRO A 176 -1.72 -11.54 -1.83
C PRO A 176 -1.96 -12.41 -3.07
N LEU A 177 -3.15 -13.02 -3.17
CA LEU A 177 -3.60 -13.84 -4.29
C LEU A 177 -4.95 -13.34 -4.81
N ASN A 178 -5.32 -13.78 -6.00
CA ASN A 178 -6.61 -13.49 -6.61
C ASN A 178 -7.75 -14.13 -5.77
N PRO A 179 -8.68 -13.35 -5.19
CA PRO A 179 -9.74 -13.89 -4.34
C PRO A 179 -10.84 -14.65 -5.09
N VAL A 180 -10.79 -14.75 -6.43
CA VAL A 180 -11.72 -15.58 -7.21
C VAL A 180 -11.33 -17.05 -7.18
N ASP A 181 -10.03 -17.34 -7.24
CA ASP A 181 -9.52 -18.69 -7.50
C ASP A 181 -8.18 -19.01 -6.81
N ASP A 182 -7.72 -18.14 -5.90
CA ASP A 182 -6.43 -18.22 -5.20
C ASP A 182 -5.19 -18.26 -6.11
N SER A 183 -5.33 -17.87 -7.38
CA SER A 183 -4.20 -17.82 -8.31
C SER A 183 -3.29 -16.60 -8.10
N PRO A 184 -2.03 -16.64 -8.56
CA PRO A 184 -1.18 -15.45 -8.60
C PRO A 184 -1.76 -14.35 -9.50
N TRP A 185 -1.58 -13.09 -9.09
CA TRP A 185 -2.02 -11.94 -9.88
C TRP A 185 -1.26 -11.81 -11.21
N THR A 186 -2.00 -11.52 -12.27
CA THR A 186 -1.48 -11.16 -13.60
C THR A 186 -2.03 -9.82 -14.04
N GLY A 187 -1.46 -9.22 -15.08
CA GLY A 187 -1.99 -7.97 -15.65
C GLY A 187 -3.44 -8.09 -16.15
N LEU A 188 -3.87 -9.29 -16.55
CA LEU A 188 -5.22 -9.55 -17.07
C LEU A 188 -6.25 -9.77 -15.97
N SER A 189 -5.81 -10.22 -14.79
CA SER A 189 -6.69 -10.47 -13.64
C SER A 189 -6.86 -9.25 -12.75
N LEU A 190 -6.23 -8.11 -13.07
CA LEU A 190 -6.34 -6.91 -12.25
C LEU A 190 -7.78 -6.36 -12.26
N PRO A 191 -8.32 -5.96 -11.09
CA PRO A 191 -9.63 -5.35 -11.01
C PRO A 191 -9.62 -3.97 -11.68
N THR A 192 -10.70 -3.67 -12.39
CA THR A 192 -10.98 -2.33 -12.95
C THR A 192 -11.76 -1.45 -11.97
N GLU A 193 -12.34 -2.05 -10.94
CA GLU A 193 -13.17 -1.42 -9.92
C GLU A 193 -12.79 -1.92 -8.53
N ILE A 194 -12.62 -0.99 -7.60
CA ILE A 194 -12.41 -1.27 -6.18
C ILE A 194 -13.31 -0.35 -5.36
N GLY A 195 -13.46 -0.63 -4.07
CA GLY A 195 -14.26 0.23 -3.22
C GLY A 195 -14.01 0.03 -1.73
N ILE A 196 -14.81 0.73 -0.95
CA ILE A 196 -14.85 0.69 0.50
C ILE A 196 -16.24 0.27 0.96
N VAL A 197 -16.30 -0.48 2.05
CA VAL A 197 -17.53 -0.96 2.69
C VAL A 197 -17.48 -0.69 4.18
N SER A 198 -18.56 -0.16 4.73
CA SER A 198 -18.70 0.06 6.17
C SER A 198 -19.10 -1.23 6.89
N SER A 199 -18.63 -1.44 8.12
CA SER A 199 -18.86 -2.66 8.91
C SER A 199 -19.05 -2.44 10.40
#